data_AF-A0A2K2V7Q3-F1
#
_entry.id   AF-A0A2K2V7Q3-F1
#
_cell.length_a   1.000
_cell.length_b   1.000
_cell.length_c   1.000
_cell.angle_alpha   90.00
_cell.angle_beta   90.00
_cell.angle_gamma   90.00
#
_symmetry.space_group_name_H-M   'P 1'
#
loop_
_entity.id
_entity.type
_entity.pdbx_description
1 polymer ?
#
loop_
_entity_poly.entity_id
_entity_poly.type
_entity_poly.pdbx_seq_one_letter_code
_entity_poly.pdbx_strand_id
1 'polypeptide(L)'
;MASEYVLDTLMNSGIDERTARVIMERMHRFGLMEDIESLYLAYKAIKDRLGDIRDPIIGEEMGKIEEDIRKLITDIGKDPFFSKLAHLSLRVEIPLSAVTPYRSRIAGIRERLDSVSYTLSAVEPKEIHEAISEVEMEIEKRESQGIEVGFLKDRINRLKGIAGRGTPYARRYVSAEVKSIKDKLDKLDDIAARRERLISLLPKTKEVCSYLDSISGTDIFSSLFNLMSNRLISLTIASEDELNKVDIDLSNFEDLTNTLLQIYPLFERKVDLFDYLDMVEGYEGLSDVIKGILRDEGLPKELRAAKVIEILKDKIKGIDEFVEARKELRRLYPFWKSYIMEELRNKGYAVKVDELEKIPKRWRYVIARMLSEENEDIIFENGFIVHSRAYSDEILRKEMERIKEELEIIRGILSGLEKLGVNVSDKISEIGQIELKMEEISAGKPEVKSVAEIKQARKLINELKDWIISKFAS
;
A
#
# COMPACT_ATOMS: atom_id res chain seq x y z
N MET A 1 32.31 15.27 -60.11
CA MET A 1 32.00 14.91 -58.71
C MET A 1 32.16 13.42 -58.40
N ALA A 2 31.37 12.48 -58.96
CA ALA A 2 31.53 11.05 -58.65
C ALA A 2 32.79 10.44 -59.29
N SER A 3 33.06 10.74 -60.56
CA SER A 3 34.28 10.27 -61.25
C SER A 3 35.56 10.89 -60.68
N GLU A 4 35.49 12.13 -60.19
CA GLU A 4 36.59 12.79 -59.46
C GLU A 4 36.88 12.08 -58.13
N TYR A 5 35.83 11.70 -57.37
CA TYR A 5 36.02 10.93 -56.14
C TYR A 5 36.73 9.59 -56.39
N VAL A 6 36.39 8.89 -57.48
CA VAL A 6 37.08 7.65 -57.87
C VAL A 6 38.54 7.92 -58.25
N LEU A 7 38.80 8.95 -59.04
CA LEU A 7 40.16 9.36 -59.42
C LEU A 7 41.01 9.70 -58.19
N ASP A 8 40.48 10.53 -57.29
CA ASP A 8 41.14 10.94 -56.05
C ASP A 8 41.40 9.73 -55.14
N THR A 9 40.45 8.81 -55.04
CA THR A 9 40.60 7.58 -54.22
C THR A 9 41.72 6.69 -54.78
N LEU A 10 41.80 6.53 -56.10
CA LEU A 10 42.88 5.78 -56.75
C LEU A 10 44.24 6.46 -56.53
N MET A 11 44.31 7.78 -56.71
CA MET A 11 45.54 8.55 -56.50
C MET A 11 46.02 8.50 -55.05
N ASN A 12 45.11 8.65 -54.09
CA ASN A 12 45.39 8.54 -52.66
C ASN A 12 45.82 7.12 -52.24
N SER A 13 45.53 6.11 -53.06
CA SER A 13 45.98 4.74 -52.84
C SER A 13 47.41 4.47 -53.35
N GLY A 14 48.08 5.49 -53.91
CA GLY A 14 49.46 5.42 -54.41
C GLY A 14 49.57 5.13 -55.92
N ILE A 15 48.48 5.24 -56.67
CA ILE A 15 48.45 5.03 -58.13
C ILE A 15 48.67 6.39 -58.81
N ASP A 16 49.59 6.49 -59.77
CA ASP A 16 49.78 7.75 -60.50
C ASP A 16 48.56 8.10 -61.37
N GLU A 17 48.36 9.39 -61.63
CA GLU A 17 47.17 9.90 -62.33
C GLU A 17 46.96 9.24 -63.71
N ARG A 18 48.04 8.98 -64.46
CA ARG A 18 47.95 8.37 -65.79
C ARG A 18 47.45 6.94 -65.68
N THR A 19 47.98 6.17 -64.75
CA THR A 19 47.55 4.79 -64.48
C THR A 19 46.11 4.75 -63.93
N ALA A 20 45.74 5.69 -63.05
CA ALA A 20 44.39 5.80 -62.50
C ALA A 20 43.34 6.05 -63.59
N ARG A 21 43.61 6.95 -64.55
CA ARG A 21 42.71 7.21 -65.69
C ARG A 21 42.52 5.97 -66.57
N VAL A 22 43.58 5.21 -66.83
CA VAL A 22 43.50 3.95 -67.61
C VAL A 22 42.67 2.89 -66.86
N ILE A 23 42.81 2.81 -65.54
CA ILE A 23 41.98 1.93 -64.70
C ILE A 23 40.51 2.34 -64.79
N MET A 24 40.20 3.64 -64.70
CA MET A 24 38.83 4.15 -64.84
C MET A 24 38.22 3.86 -66.21
N GLU A 25 38.97 4.04 -67.31
CA GLU A 25 38.52 3.69 -68.66
C GLU A 25 38.18 2.20 -68.79
N ARG A 26 38.95 1.34 -68.12
CA ARG A 26 38.66 -0.10 -68.06
C ARG A 26 37.43 -0.40 -67.22
N MET A 27 37.28 0.25 -66.07
CA MET A 27 36.08 0.12 -65.24
C MET A 27 34.82 0.49 -66.01
N HIS A 28 34.86 1.57 -66.81
CA HIS A 28 33.78 1.95 -67.74
C HIS A 28 33.49 0.85 -68.75
N ARG A 29 34.53 0.30 -69.39
CA ARG A 29 34.34 -0.77 -70.38
C ARG A 29 33.66 -2.02 -69.81
N PHE A 30 33.88 -2.33 -68.54
CA PHE A 30 33.27 -3.48 -67.86
C PHE A 30 31.98 -3.13 -67.08
N GLY A 31 31.49 -1.90 -67.21
CA GLY A 31 30.27 -1.43 -66.54
C GLY A 31 30.40 -1.24 -65.02
N LEU A 32 31.62 -1.30 -64.47
CA LEU A 32 31.86 -1.13 -63.04
C LEU A 32 31.85 0.34 -62.63
N MET A 33 32.22 1.23 -63.54
CA MET A 33 32.29 2.65 -63.23
C MET A 33 30.89 3.22 -62.98
N GLU A 34 29.92 2.87 -63.83
CA GLU A 34 28.53 3.28 -63.70
C GLU A 34 27.91 2.73 -62.40
N ASP A 35 28.23 1.49 -62.04
CA ASP A 35 27.78 0.86 -60.79
C ASP A 35 28.35 1.58 -59.55
N ILE A 36 29.63 1.96 -59.58
CA ILE A 36 30.30 2.68 -58.49
C ILE A 36 29.84 4.14 -58.39
N GLU A 37 29.64 4.81 -59.52
CA GLU A 37 29.11 6.17 -59.55
C GLU A 37 27.67 6.19 -59.01
N SER A 38 26.83 5.24 -59.41
CA SER A 38 25.48 5.09 -58.86
C SER A 38 25.49 4.85 -57.35
N LEU A 39 26.40 3.97 -56.88
CA LEU A 39 26.58 3.69 -55.45
C LEU A 39 27.00 4.93 -54.66
N TYR A 40 27.98 5.68 -55.19
CA TYR A 40 28.47 6.91 -54.55
C TYR A 40 27.43 8.02 -54.54
N LEU A 41 26.65 8.17 -55.61
CA LEU A 41 25.54 9.13 -55.66
C LEU A 41 24.46 8.80 -54.64
N ALA A 42 24.11 7.52 -54.47
CA ALA A 42 23.18 7.08 -53.43
C ALA A 42 23.72 7.36 -52.02
N TYR A 43 24.99 7.03 -51.78
CA TYR A 43 25.69 7.36 -50.53
C TYR A 43 25.67 8.86 -50.25
N LYS A 44 26.00 9.70 -51.24
CA LYS A 44 26.03 11.16 -51.09
C LYS A 44 24.64 11.73 -50.80
N ALA A 45 23.61 11.24 -51.49
CA ALA A 45 22.23 11.68 -51.24
C ALA A 45 21.77 11.38 -49.81
N ILE A 46 22.15 10.21 -49.25
CA ILE A 46 21.88 9.87 -47.86
C ILE A 46 22.72 10.72 -46.92
N LYS A 47 24.02 10.91 -47.21
CA LYS A 47 24.93 11.75 -46.41
C LYS A 47 24.46 13.21 -46.33
N ASP A 48 24.04 13.79 -47.45
CA ASP A 48 23.53 15.16 -47.53
C ASP A 48 22.22 15.29 -46.71
N ARG A 49 21.33 14.29 -46.76
CA ARG A 49 20.13 14.21 -45.89
C ARG A 49 20.47 14.09 -44.40
N LEU A 50 21.60 13.48 -44.06
CA LEU A 50 22.07 13.30 -42.69
C LEU A 50 22.84 14.52 -42.14
N GLY A 51 23.20 15.51 -42.97
CA GLY A 51 23.98 16.68 -42.55
C GLY A 51 23.38 17.43 -41.36
N ASP A 52 22.06 17.38 -41.20
CA ASP A 52 21.30 17.99 -40.10
C ASP A 52 21.03 17.03 -38.92
N ILE A 53 21.29 15.72 -39.09
CA ILE A 53 20.94 14.65 -38.16
C ILE A 53 22.21 14.10 -37.50
N ARG A 54 22.47 14.50 -36.24
CA ARG A 54 23.56 13.96 -35.42
C ARG A 54 23.16 12.64 -34.74
N ASP A 55 22.94 11.59 -35.52
CA ASP A 55 22.78 10.22 -34.99
C ASP A 55 24.14 9.50 -34.99
N PRO A 56 24.71 9.15 -33.82
CA PRO A 56 26.03 8.53 -33.75
C PRO A 56 26.07 7.12 -34.34
N ILE A 57 24.97 6.36 -34.31
CA ILE A 57 24.92 4.99 -34.83
C ILE A 57 24.84 5.02 -36.36
N ILE A 58 23.98 5.89 -36.91
CA ILE A 58 23.88 6.08 -38.37
C ILE A 58 25.17 6.71 -38.91
N GLY A 59 25.77 7.64 -38.16
CA GLY A 59 27.05 8.26 -38.50
C GLY A 59 28.19 7.23 -38.58
N GLU A 60 28.26 6.30 -37.63
CA GLU A 60 29.25 5.21 -37.66
C GLU A 60 29.03 4.27 -38.85
N GLU A 61 27.78 3.88 -39.13
CA GLU A 61 27.46 2.99 -40.25
C GLU A 61 27.73 3.66 -41.61
N MET A 62 27.41 4.95 -41.76
CA MET A 62 27.75 5.73 -42.94
C MET A 62 29.26 5.91 -43.10
N GLY A 63 30.01 6.01 -42.01
CA GLY A 63 31.47 5.98 -42.02
C GLY A 63 32.03 4.64 -42.52
N LYS A 64 31.46 3.52 -42.06
CA LYS A 64 31.81 2.17 -42.53
C LYS A 64 31.49 1.99 -44.02
N ILE A 65 30.32 2.45 -44.47
CA ILE A 65 29.92 2.40 -45.88
C ILE A 65 30.89 3.23 -46.74
N GLU A 66 31.27 4.44 -46.30
CA GLU A 66 32.24 5.27 -47.02
C GLU A 66 33.60 4.56 -47.17
N GLU A 67 34.08 3.96 -46.08
CA GLU A 67 35.33 3.20 -46.07
C GLU A 67 35.26 1.96 -46.98
N ASP A 68 34.14 1.25 -47.01
CA ASP A 68 33.94 0.09 -47.86
C ASP A 68 33.89 0.45 -49.36
N ILE A 69 33.32 1.62 -49.70
CA ILE A 69 33.38 2.18 -51.06
C ILE A 69 34.83 2.52 -51.44
N ARG A 70 35.60 3.16 -50.55
CA ARG A 70 37.02 3.47 -50.80
C ARG A 70 37.87 2.21 -50.99
N LYS A 71 37.66 1.19 -50.13
CA LYS A 71 38.33 -0.11 -50.24
C LYS A 71 37.99 -0.79 -51.55
N LEU A 72 36.72 -0.78 -51.97
CA LEU A 72 36.30 -1.35 -53.26
C LEU A 72 37.07 -0.70 -54.43
N ILE A 73 37.13 0.63 -54.49
CA ILE A 73 37.84 1.36 -55.54
C ILE A 73 39.35 1.03 -55.50
N THR A 74 39.93 1.00 -54.31
CA THR A 74 41.35 0.67 -54.11
C THR A 74 41.69 -0.76 -54.54
N ASP A 75 40.84 -1.72 -54.20
CA ASP A 75 41.02 -3.13 -54.54
C ASP A 75 40.92 -3.37 -56.05
N ILE A 76 40.00 -2.67 -56.73
CA ILE A 76 39.95 -2.65 -58.20
C ILE A 76 41.24 -2.04 -58.75
N GLY A 77 41.70 -0.92 -58.20
CA GLY A 77 42.91 -0.23 -58.64
C GLY A 77 44.20 -1.03 -58.45
N LYS A 78 44.26 -1.92 -57.45
CA LYS A 78 45.42 -2.78 -57.17
C LYS A 78 45.32 -4.16 -57.81
N ASP A 79 44.16 -4.52 -58.33
CA ASP A 79 43.99 -5.80 -59.01
C ASP A 79 44.90 -5.84 -60.25
N PRO A 80 45.76 -6.87 -60.41
CA PRO A 80 46.58 -7.08 -61.60
C PRO A 80 45.84 -6.96 -62.94
N PHE A 81 44.56 -7.34 -63.01
CA PHE A 81 43.71 -7.23 -64.20
C PHE A 81 43.48 -5.78 -64.63
N PHE A 82 43.36 -4.87 -63.68
CA PHE A 82 43.17 -3.45 -63.94
C PHE A 82 44.49 -2.69 -63.96
N SER A 83 45.44 -3.04 -63.08
CA SER A 83 46.73 -2.35 -62.89
C SER A 83 47.87 -2.85 -63.77
N LYS A 84 48.22 -4.15 -63.74
CA LYS A 84 49.38 -4.69 -64.50
C LYS A 84 49.12 -4.74 -66.00
N LEU A 85 47.87 -4.96 -66.38
CA LEU A 85 47.49 -4.92 -67.79
C LEU A 85 47.31 -3.49 -68.31
N ALA A 86 47.34 -2.43 -67.48
CA ALA A 86 47.11 -1.04 -67.89
C ALA A 86 48.03 -0.56 -69.02
N HIS A 87 49.25 -1.11 -69.10
CA HIS A 87 50.23 -0.80 -70.15
C HIS A 87 49.99 -1.55 -71.47
N LEU A 88 49.12 -2.57 -71.49
CA LEU A 88 48.75 -3.33 -72.69
C LEU A 88 47.50 -2.69 -73.33
N SER A 89 47.44 -2.72 -74.66
CA SER A 89 46.33 -2.12 -75.42
C SER A 89 44.98 -2.59 -74.87
N LEU A 90 43.97 -1.71 -74.89
CA LEU A 90 42.62 -2.00 -74.42
C LEU A 90 42.05 -3.31 -75.02
N ARG A 91 42.56 -3.84 -76.14
CA ARG A 91 42.04 -5.02 -76.85
C ARG A 91 42.13 -6.37 -76.12
N VAL A 92 42.70 -6.46 -74.92
CA VAL A 92 42.75 -7.73 -74.16
C VAL A 92 41.33 -8.11 -73.67
N GLU A 93 40.83 -9.26 -74.10
CA GLU A 93 39.57 -9.82 -73.60
C GLU A 93 39.76 -10.34 -72.16
N ILE A 94 38.97 -9.81 -71.24
CA ILE A 94 38.98 -10.23 -69.83
C ILE A 94 37.73 -11.07 -69.57
N PRO A 95 37.84 -12.21 -68.87
CA PRO A 95 36.68 -13.01 -68.48
C PRO A 95 35.72 -12.19 -67.60
N LEU A 96 34.42 -12.26 -67.88
CA LEU A 96 33.38 -11.62 -67.06
C LEU A 96 33.44 -12.06 -65.58
N SER A 97 33.99 -13.25 -65.31
CA SER A 97 34.21 -13.77 -63.96
C SER A 97 35.19 -12.94 -63.12
N ALA A 98 36.07 -12.15 -63.74
CA ALA A 98 36.99 -11.26 -63.03
C ALA A 98 36.27 -10.06 -62.39
N VAL A 99 35.07 -9.72 -62.88
CA VAL A 99 34.29 -8.56 -62.44
C VAL A 99 33.23 -8.94 -61.39
N THR A 100 32.84 -10.23 -61.34
CA THR A 100 31.82 -10.77 -60.43
C THR A 100 32.06 -10.47 -58.94
N PRO A 101 33.30 -10.59 -58.40
CA PRO A 101 33.54 -10.29 -56.98
C PRO A 101 33.25 -8.82 -56.63
N TYR A 102 33.56 -7.90 -57.54
CA TYR A 102 33.31 -6.47 -57.36
C TYR A 102 31.83 -6.14 -57.43
N ARG A 103 31.10 -6.72 -58.39
CA ARG A 103 29.63 -6.56 -58.47
C ARG A 103 28.92 -7.10 -57.23
N SER A 104 29.38 -8.21 -56.66
CA SER A 104 28.84 -8.75 -55.40
C SER A 104 29.08 -7.81 -54.22
N ARG A 105 30.27 -7.21 -54.11
CA ARG A 105 30.56 -6.20 -53.09
C ARG A 105 29.73 -4.94 -53.26
N ILE A 106 29.56 -4.46 -54.50
CA ILE A 106 28.68 -3.32 -54.82
C ILE A 106 27.25 -3.61 -54.37
N ALA A 107 26.72 -4.80 -54.67
CA ALA A 107 25.38 -5.20 -54.24
C ALA A 107 25.25 -5.22 -52.70
N GLY A 108 26.24 -5.75 -51.97
CA GLY A 108 26.24 -5.75 -50.51
C GLY A 108 26.31 -4.35 -49.88
N ILE A 109 27.09 -3.43 -50.46
CA ILE A 109 27.11 -2.03 -50.02
C ILE A 109 25.77 -1.35 -50.34
N ARG A 110 25.18 -1.65 -51.50
CA ARG A 110 23.89 -1.10 -51.93
C ARG A 110 22.75 -1.55 -51.02
N GLU A 111 22.71 -2.83 -50.64
CA GLU A 111 21.72 -3.35 -49.69
C GLU A 111 21.81 -2.65 -48.33
N ARG A 112 23.03 -2.38 -47.85
CA ARG A 112 23.24 -1.59 -46.62
C ARG A 112 22.76 -0.15 -46.78
N LEU A 113 23.05 0.51 -47.90
CA LEU A 113 22.53 1.84 -48.21
C LEU A 113 21.00 1.86 -48.29
N ASP A 114 20.40 0.85 -48.92
CA ASP A 114 18.95 0.70 -49.04
C ASP A 114 18.31 0.44 -47.66
N SER A 115 18.95 -0.33 -46.79
CA SER A 115 18.54 -0.53 -45.39
C SER A 115 18.59 0.78 -44.60
N VAL A 116 19.65 1.58 -44.75
CA VAL A 116 19.75 2.92 -44.13
C VAL A 116 18.66 3.85 -44.68
N SER A 117 18.44 3.84 -46.00
CA SER A 117 17.40 4.63 -46.66
C SER A 117 15.99 4.22 -46.21
N TYR A 118 15.71 2.92 -46.09
CA TYR A 118 14.44 2.39 -45.59
C TYR A 118 14.21 2.79 -44.12
N THR A 119 15.26 2.71 -43.30
CA THR A 119 15.23 3.16 -41.90
C THR A 119 14.89 4.65 -41.80
N LEU A 120 15.36 5.46 -42.76
CA LEU A 120 15.02 6.88 -42.88
C LEU A 120 13.62 7.13 -43.47
N SER A 121 13.05 6.18 -44.22
CA SER A 121 11.81 6.36 -44.99
C SER A 121 10.56 5.71 -44.36
N ALA A 122 10.71 4.71 -43.49
CA ALA A 122 9.57 4.00 -42.88
C ALA A 122 9.02 4.77 -41.66
N VAL A 123 7.79 5.28 -41.76
CA VAL A 123 6.92 6.01 -40.78
C VAL A 123 7.03 7.54 -40.80
N GLU A 124 6.01 8.21 -41.34
CA GLU A 124 5.96 9.67 -41.43
C GLU A 124 5.91 10.34 -40.04
N PRO A 125 6.54 11.51 -39.86
CA PRO A 125 6.49 12.30 -38.61
C PRO A 125 5.07 12.56 -38.08
N LYS A 126 4.05 12.46 -38.94
CA LYS A 126 2.66 12.82 -38.67
C LYS A 126 2.00 12.00 -37.54
N GLU A 127 2.12 10.67 -37.55
CA GLU A 127 1.50 9.80 -36.54
C GLU A 127 1.99 10.08 -35.12
N ILE A 128 3.26 10.48 -34.98
CA ILE A 128 3.88 10.76 -33.69
C ILE A 128 3.51 12.15 -33.19
N HIS A 129 3.37 13.12 -34.09
CA HIS A 129 2.85 14.43 -33.73
C HIS A 129 1.38 14.34 -33.31
N GLU A 130 0.56 13.54 -34.01
CA GLU A 130 -0.82 13.25 -33.62
C GLU A 130 -0.88 12.60 -32.21
N ALA A 131 -0.06 11.59 -31.94
CA ALA A 131 -0.01 10.95 -30.62
C ALA A 131 0.43 11.90 -29.49
N ILE A 132 1.39 12.81 -29.75
CA ILE A 132 1.77 13.85 -28.77
C ILE A 132 0.61 14.81 -28.54
N SER A 133 -0.06 15.27 -29.61
CA SER A 133 -1.20 16.19 -29.52
C SER A 133 -2.38 15.58 -28.79
N GLU A 134 -2.67 14.28 -28.97
CA GLU A 134 -3.69 13.58 -28.19
C GLU A 134 -3.42 13.64 -26.69
N VAL A 135 -2.20 13.30 -26.26
CA VAL A 135 -1.85 13.32 -24.84
C VAL A 135 -1.83 14.75 -24.30
N GLU A 136 -1.43 15.73 -25.10
CA GLU A 136 -1.51 17.14 -24.71
C GLU A 136 -2.94 17.59 -24.44
N MET A 137 -3.89 17.27 -25.34
CA MET A 137 -5.31 17.57 -25.10
C MET A 137 -5.83 16.89 -23.83
N GLU A 138 -5.40 15.65 -23.56
CA GLU A 138 -5.83 14.87 -22.40
C GLU A 138 -5.22 15.42 -21.08
N ILE A 139 -4.02 16.01 -21.14
CA ILE A 139 -3.41 16.79 -20.06
C ILE A 139 -4.18 18.10 -19.84
N GLU A 140 -4.44 18.88 -20.89
CA GLU A 140 -5.17 20.15 -20.80
C GLU A 140 -6.58 19.95 -20.24
N LYS A 141 -7.26 18.89 -20.67
CA LYS A 141 -8.56 18.49 -20.13
C LYS A 141 -8.51 18.22 -18.63
N ARG A 142 -7.51 17.48 -18.14
CA ARG A 142 -7.37 17.21 -16.69
C ARG A 142 -6.98 18.44 -15.90
N GLU A 143 -6.14 19.30 -16.46
CA GLU A 143 -5.83 20.58 -15.83
C GLU A 143 -7.09 21.45 -15.70
N SER A 144 -7.96 21.48 -16.72
CA SER A 144 -9.24 22.21 -16.65
C SER A 144 -10.20 21.65 -15.58
N GLN A 145 -10.03 20.38 -15.20
CA GLN A 145 -10.73 19.74 -14.09
C GLN A 145 -10.07 20.00 -12.73
N GLY A 146 -8.99 20.78 -12.69
CA GLY A 146 -8.25 21.13 -11.47
C GLY A 146 -7.23 20.07 -11.03
N ILE A 147 -6.91 19.10 -11.89
CA ILE A 147 -5.86 18.09 -11.60
C ILE A 147 -4.50 18.70 -11.90
N GLU A 148 -3.57 18.59 -10.95
CA GLU A 148 -2.22 19.11 -11.08
C GLU A 148 -1.38 18.21 -12.00
N VAL A 149 -1.10 18.69 -13.22
CA VAL A 149 -0.43 17.93 -14.29
C VAL A 149 0.81 18.65 -14.83
N GLY A 150 1.33 19.64 -14.10
CA GLY A 150 2.45 20.50 -14.52
C GLY A 150 3.70 19.69 -14.91
N PHE A 151 4.05 18.67 -14.14
CA PHE A 151 5.21 17.81 -14.42
C PHE A 151 5.06 16.99 -15.72
N LEU A 152 3.83 16.67 -16.12
CA LEU A 152 3.54 15.97 -17.39
C LEU A 152 3.59 16.94 -18.58
N LYS A 153 3.14 18.19 -18.40
CA LYS A 153 3.26 19.24 -19.43
C LYS A 153 4.71 19.50 -19.83
N ASP A 154 5.60 19.64 -18.85
CA ASP A 154 7.04 19.80 -19.11
C ASP A 154 7.63 18.62 -19.88
N ARG A 155 7.11 17.42 -19.64
CA ARG A 155 7.51 16.21 -20.35
C ARG A 155 7.02 16.20 -21.80
N ILE A 156 5.76 16.57 -22.06
CA ILE A 156 5.25 16.75 -23.43
C ILE A 156 6.01 17.81 -24.20
N ASN A 157 6.31 18.96 -23.59
CA ASN A 157 7.08 20.02 -24.25
C ASN A 157 8.46 19.54 -24.69
N ARG A 158 9.12 18.70 -23.88
CA ARG A 158 10.38 18.02 -24.27
C ARG A 158 10.17 17.04 -25.42
N LEU A 159 9.08 16.26 -25.43
CA LEU A 159 8.78 15.31 -26.50
C LEU A 159 8.53 15.99 -27.84
N LYS A 160 7.86 17.16 -27.86
CA LYS A 160 7.68 17.97 -29.08
C LYS A 160 9.02 18.35 -29.72
N GLY A 161 10.00 18.76 -28.90
CA GLY A 161 11.35 19.10 -29.37
C GLY A 161 12.17 17.89 -29.87
N ILE A 162 11.88 16.69 -29.37
CA ILE A 162 12.54 15.44 -29.80
C ILE A 162 11.88 14.87 -31.06
N ALA A 163 10.55 14.93 -31.16
CA ALA A 163 9.77 14.45 -32.30
C ALA A 163 10.10 15.20 -33.60
N GLY A 164 10.44 16.49 -33.50
CA GLY A 164 10.89 17.30 -34.64
C GLY A 164 12.21 16.84 -35.28
N ARG A 165 12.96 15.90 -34.68
CA ARG A 165 14.25 15.39 -35.20
C ARG A 165 14.10 14.24 -36.20
N GLY A 166 12.93 13.61 -36.31
CA GLY A 166 12.63 12.62 -37.36
C GLY A 166 13.40 11.29 -37.33
N THR A 167 14.24 11.00 -36.33
CA THR A 167 15.04 9.77 -36.30
C THR A 167 14.27 8.54 -35.77
N PRO A 168 14.54 7.30 -36.23
CA PRO A 168 13.94 6.08 -35.66
C PRO A 168 14.07 5.95 -34.14
N TYR A 169 15.22 6.36 -33.58
CA TYR A 169 15.45 6.36 -32.15
C TYR A 169 14.53 7.34 -31.41
N ALA A 170 14.45 8.59 -31.91
CA ALA A 170 13.55 9.60 -31.37
C ALA A 170 12.09 9.10 -31.39
N ARG A 171 11.70 8.36 -32.42
CA ARG A 171 10.35 7.78 -32.55
C ARG A 171 10.06 6.69 -31.51
N ARG A 172 10.97 5.72 -31.32
CA ARG A 172 10.79 4.68 -30.27
C ARG A 172 10.74 5.30 -28.88
N TYR A 173 11.62 6.26 -28.61
CA TYR A 173 11.64 7.00 -27.36
C TYR A 173 10.33 7.75 -27.13
N VAL A 174 9.88 8.54 -28.12
CA VAL A 174 8.63 9.31 -28.01
C VAL A 174 7.41 8.39 -27.84
N SER A 175 7.32 7.29 -28.59
CA SER A 175 6.21 6.34 -28.45
C SER A 175 6.16 5.69 -27.06
N ALA A 176 7.30 5.28 -26.52
CA ALA A 176 7.40 4.75 -25.16
C ALA A 176 7.03 5.79 -24.10
N GLU A 177 7.49 7.03 -24.28
CA GLU A 177 7.18 8.14 -23.38
C GLU A 177 5.72 8.58 -23.44
N VAL A 178 5.12 8.65 -24.63
CA VAL A 178 3.68 8.89 -24.82
C VAL A 178 2.86 7.85 -24.07
N LYS A 179 3.23 6.56 -24.19
CA LYS A 179 2.58 5.49 -23.43
C LYS A 179 2.75 5.68 -21.93
N SER A 180 3.98 5.96 -21.46
CA SER A 180 4.24 6.21 -20.04
C SER A 180 3.44 7.39 -19.47
N ILE A 181 3.24 8.46 -20.26
CA ILE A 181 2.41 9.59 -19.84
C ILE A 181 0.94 9.19 -19.79
N LYS A 182 0.42 8.43 -20.77
CA LYS A 182 -0.96 7.90 -20.74
C LYS A 182 -1.18 7.05 -19.47
N ASP A 183 -0.29 6.11 -19.18
CA ASP A 183 -0.37 5.27 -17.97
C ASP A 183 -0.38 6.12 -16.68
N LYS A 184 0.34 7.25 -16.65
CA LYS A 184 0.35 8.19 -15.51
C LYS A 184 -0.93 9.00 -15.38
N LEU A 185 -1.53 9.39 -16.51
CA LEU A 185 -2.82 10.07 -16.51
C LEU A 185 -3.92 9.15 -15.99
N ASP A 186 -3.92 7.87 -16.40
CA ASP A 186 -4.87 6.87 -15.89
C ASP A 186 -4.68 6.66 -14.38
N LYS A 187 -3.42 6.62 -13.91
CA LYS A 187 -3.12 6.54 -12.46
C LYS A 187 -3.59 7.77 -11.68
N LEU A 188 -3.48 8.97 -12.25
CA LEU A 188 -4.01 10.20 -11.64
C LEU A 188 -5.53 10.14 -11.49
N ASP A 189 -6.24 9.61 -12.49
CA ASP A 189 -7.69 9.44 -12.43
C ASP A 189 -8.12 8.46 -11.35
N ASP A 190 -7.42 7.32 -11.23
CA ASP A 190 -7.65 6.35 -10.15
C ASP A 190 -7.43 6.97 -8.76
N ILE A 191 -6.33 7.71 -8.60
CA ILE A 191 -6.02 8.45 -7.36
C ILE A 191 -7.10 9.48 -7.04
N ALA A 192 -7.58 10.24 -8.03
CA ALA A 192 -8.64 11.22 -7.83
C ALA A 192 -9.96 10.56 -7.40
N ALA A 193 -10.35 9.48 -8.08
CA ALA A 193 -11.57 8.72 -7.76
C ALA A 193 -11.50 8.08 -6.36
N ARG A 194 -10.35 7.49 -5.98
CA ARG A 194 -10.13 6.93 -4.65
C ARG A 194 -10.15 7.99 -3.57
N ARG A 195 -9.53 9.15 -3.81
CA ARG A 195 -9.57 10.30 -2.89
C ARG A 195 -10.98 10.79 -2.67
N GLU A 196 -11.78 10.98 -3.72
CA GLU A 196 -13.17 11.41 -3.62
C GLU A 196 -14.02 10.40 -2.82
N ARG A 197 -13.85 9.10 -3.11
CA ARG A 197 -14.49 8.04 -2.34
C ARG A 197 -14.14 8.11 -0.85
N LEU A 198 -12.85 8.24 -0.51
CA LEU A 198 -12.43 8.34 0.90
C LEU A 198 -12.97 9.60 1.58
N ILE A 199 -13.02 10.74 0.88
CA ILE A 199 -13.63 11.97 1.39
C ILE A 199 -15.10 11.73 1.74
N SER A 200 -15.84 11.01 0.89
CA SER A 200 -17.25 10.68 1.15
C SER A 200 -17.45 9.79 2.39
N LEU A 201 -16.43 9.02 2.80
CA LEU A 201 -16.46 8.14 3.96
C LEU A 201 -16.00 8.82 5.26
N LEU A 202 -15.39 10.02 5.18
CA LEU A 202 -14.91 10.75 6.35
C LEU A 202 -15.99 10.99 7.42
N PRO A 203 -17.25 11.35 7.10
CA PRO A 203 -18.28 11.57 8.12
C PRO A 203 -18.56 10.33 8.97
N LYS A 204 -18.75 9.15 8.34
CA LYS A 204 -18.96 7.89 9.05
C LYS A 204 -17.74 7.48 9.86
N THR A 205 -16.55 7.66 9.30
CA THR A 205 -15.29 7.35 9.98
C THR A 205 -15.11 8.21 11.23
N LYS A 206 -15.48 9.49 11.16
CA LYS A 206 -15.47 10.41 12.30
C LYS A 206 -16.39 9.95 13.43
N GLU A 207 -17.59 9.47 13.10
CA GLU A 207 -18.53 8.91 14.08
C GLU A 207 -17.91 7.72 14.83
N VAL A 208 -17.28 6.79 14.10
CA VAL A 208 -16.59 5.64 14.71
C VAL A 208 -15.45 6.09 15.61
N CYS A 209 -14.58 7.00 15.16
CA CYS A 209 -13.48 7.50 15.99
C CYS A 209 -13.99 8.16 17.27
N SER A 210 -15.05 8.97 17.16
CA SER A 210 -15.67 9.64 18.33
C SER A 210 -16.26 8.61 19.31
N TYR A 211 -16.85 7.53 18.79
CA TYR A 211 -17.35 6.43 19.59
C TYR A 211 -16.21 5.67 20.30
N LEU A 212 -15.12 5.35 19.59
CA LEU A 212 -13.94 4.69 20.17
C LEU A 212 -13.28 5.54 21.27
N ASP A 213 -13.21 6.86 21.06
CA ASP A 213 -12.77 7.84 22.05
C ASP A 213 -13.68 7.83 23.29
N SER A 214 -15.00 7.81 23.10
CA SER A 214 -15.97 7.76 24.20
C SER A 214 -15.85 6.51 25.06
N ILE A 215 -15.68 5.32 24.47
CA ILE A 215 -15.58 4.06 25.23
C ILE A 215 -14.20 3.88 25.87
N SER A 216 -13.16 4.46 25.29
CA SER A 216 -11.80 4.40 25.84
C SER A 216 -11.53 5.46 26.89
N GLY A 217 -12.33 6.53 26.92
CA GLY A 217 -12.08 7.71 27.75
C GLY A 217 -10.88 8.54 27.28
N THR A 218 -10.56 8.49 25.97
CA THR A 218 -9.42 9.20 25.37
C THR A 218 -9.87 9.98 24.13
N ASP A 219 -8.98 10.78 23.52
CA ASP A 219 -9.20 11.55 22.28
C ASP A 219 -8.27 11.10 21.13
N ILE A 220 -7.72 9.90 21.27
CA ILE A 220 -6.60 9.39 20.47
C ILE A 220 -7.07 9.04 19.05
N PHE A 221 -8.26 8.47 18.88
CA PHE A 221 -8.79 8.11 17.57
C PHE A 221 -9.25 9.33 16.78
N SER A 222 -9.83 10.34 17.43
CA SER A 222 -10.12 11.63 16.79
C SER A 222 -8.86 12.37 16.37
N SER A 223 -7.78 12.29 17.18
CA SER A 223 -6.47 12.86 16.81
C SER A 223 -5.93 12.21 15.53
N LEU A 224 -5.96 10.88 15.45
CA LEU A 224 -5.61 10.14 14.24
C LEU A 224 -6.51 10.55 13.05
N PHE A 225 -7.84 10.59 13.23
CA PHE A 225 -8.77 11.01 12.18
C PHE A 225 -8.46 12.41 11.64
N ASN A 226 -8.18 13.37 12.51
CA ASN A 226 -7.85 14.74 12.09
C ASN A 226 -6.54 14.77 11.29
N LEU A 227 -5.52 14.02 11.72
CA LEU A 227 -4.27 13.89 10.96
C LEU A 227 -4.50 13.29 9.57
N MET A 228 -5.28 12.21 9.48
CA MET A 228 -5.57 11.54 8.21
C MET A 228 -6.44 12.39 7.28
N SER A 229 -7.50 13.02 7.80
CA SER A 229 -8.41 13.85 7.01
C SER A 229 -7.69 15.10 6.47
N ASN A 230 -6.88 15.76 7.30
CA ASN A 230 -6.06 16.88 6.83
C ASN A 230 -5.07 16.45 5.75
N ARG A 231 -4.41 15.29 5.91
CA ARG A 231 -3.51 14.75 4.88
C ARG A 231 -4.28 14.47 3.58
N LEU A 232 -5.41 13.77 3.63
CA LEU A 232 -6.25 13.46 2.45
C LEU A 232 -6.74 14.73 1.72
N ILE A 233 -7.12 15.77 2.46
CA ILE A 233 -7.61 17.04 1.90
C ILE A 233 -6.45 17.86 1.32
N SER A 234 -5.25 17.78 1.89
CA SER A 234 -4.07 18.53 1.43
C SER A 234 -3.21 17.79 0.39
N LEU A 235 -3.62 16.60 -0.07
CA LEU A 235 -2.89 15.87 -1.11
C LEU A 235 -2.75 16.69 -2.39
N THR A 236 -1.51 16.92 -2.78
CA THR A 236 -1.07 17.55 -4.04
C THR A 236 -0.04 16.64 -4.73
N ILE A 237 -0.02 16.65 -6.06
CA ILE A 237 0.87 15.80 -6.86
C ILE A 237 1.59 16.70 -7.86
N ALA A 238 2.77 17.16 -7.47
CA ALA A 238 3.61 18.04 -8.29
C ALA A 238 4.70 17.26 -9.04
N SER A 239 4.91 15.97 -8.74
CA SER A 239 5.95 15.15 -9.36
C SER A 239 5.59 13.66 -9.49
N GLU A 240 6.38 12.92 -10.26
CA GLU A 240 6.22 11.47 -10.44
C GLU A 240 6.53 10.68 -9.15
N ASP A 241 7.50 11.11 -8.36
CA ASP A 241 7.80 10.48 -7.06
C ASP A 241 6.64 10.67 -6.08
N GLU A 242 6.04 11.86 -6.09
CA GLU A 242 4.83 12.14 -5.30
C GLU A 242 3.63 11.33 -5.77
N LEU A 243 3.44 11.12 -7.09
CA LEU A 243 2.36 10.29 -7.62
C LEU A 243 2.37 8.88 -7.00
N ASN A 244 3.56 8.26 -6.92
CA ASN A 244 3.71 6.93 -6.33
C ASN A 244 3.56 6.94 -4.80
N LYS A 245 4.07 7.99 -4.14
CA LYS A 245 3.91 8.14 -2.69
C LYS A 245 2.46 8.33 -2.28
N VAL A 246 1.71 9.17 -3.00
CA VAL A 246 0.30 9.44 -2.74
C VAL A 246 -0.54 8.18 -2.95
N ASP A 247 -0.23 7.36 -3.95
CA ASP A 247 -0.89 6.08 -4.17
C ASP A 247 -0.74 5.11 -2.99
N ILE A 248 0.47 5.01 -2.42
CA ILE A 248 0.74 4.22 -1.21
C ILE A 248 0.00 4.82 -0.01
N ASP A 249 0.07 6.13 0.17
CA ASP A 249 -0.61 6.83 1.29
C ASP A 249 -2.13 6.62 1.23
N LEU A 250 -2.75 6.73 0.05
CA LEU A 250 -4.18 6.44 -0.15
C LEU A 250 -4.54 4.99 0.15
N SER A 251 -3.68 4.04 -0.22
CA SER A 251 -3.91 2.63 0.10
C SER A 251 -3.88 2.38 1.61
N ASN A 252 -2.95 3.01 2.32
CA ASN A 252 -2.92 2.96 3.79
C ASN A 252 -4.15 3.61 4.42
N PHE A 253 -4.61 4.75 3.89
CA PHE A 253 -5.84 5.40 4.37
C PHE A 253 -7.08 4.54 4.12
N GLU A 254 -7.17 3.89 2.97
CA GLU A 254 -8.29 3.02 2.60
C GLU A 254 -8.37 1.80 3.52
N ASP A 255 -7.25 1.13 3.76
CA ASP A 255 -7.14 0.02 4.72
C ASP A 255 -7.62 0.41 6.11
N LEU A 256 -7.15 1.56 6.60
CA LEU A 256 -7.49 2.06 7.92
C LEU A 256 -8.98 2.45 8.00
N THR A 257 -9.48 3.18 7.00
CA THR A 257 -10.89 3.59 6.90
C THR A 257 -11.80 2.36 6.87
N ASN A 258 -11.47 1.35 6.06
CA ASN A 258 -12.24 0.12 5.96
C ASN A 258 -12.25 -0.65 7.30
N THR A 259 -11.12 -0.67 8.01
CA THR A 259 -11.03 -1.31 9.34
C THR A 259 -11.90 -0.59 10.35
N LEU A 260 -11.85 0.74 10.41
CA LEU A 260 -12.71 1.53 11.28
C LEU A 260 -14.20 1.34 10.95
N LEU A 261 -14.55 1.33 9.66
CA LEU A 261 -15.95 1.16 9.25
C LEU A 261 -16.51 -0.24 9.57
N GLN A 262 -15.68 -1.27 9.74
CA GLN A 262 -16.14 -2.57 10.26
C GLN A 262 -16.63 -2.50 11.71
N ILE A 263 -16.22 -1.47 12.47
CA ILE A 263 -16.68 -1.22 13.85
C ILE A 263 -18.03 -0.49 13.87
N TYR A 264 -18.43 0.12 12.75
CA TYR A 264 -19.66 0.92 12.64
C TYR A 264 -20.94 0.22 13.15
N PRO A 265 -21.16 -1.08 12.94
CA PRO A 265 -22.35 -1.77 13.45
C PRO A 265 -22.42 -1.78 14.99
N LEU A 266 -21.28 -1.83 15.69
CA LEU A 266 -21.25 -1.72 17.16
C LEU A 266 -21.71 -0.32 17.61
N PHE A 267 -21.22 0.72 16.94
CA PHE A 267 -21.63 2.10 17.18
C PHE A 267 -23.14 2.28 16.93
N GLU A 268 -23.65 1.89 15.75
CA GLU A 268 -25.06 2.03 15.37
C GLU A 268 -26.00 1.36 16.40
N ARG A 269 -25.54 0.25 16.98
CA ARG A 269 -26.33 -0.60 17.89
C ARG A 269 -26.02 -0.33 19.36
N LYS A 270 -25.19 0.67 19.65
CA LYS A 270 -24.78 1.09 21.00
C LYS A 270 -24.24 -0.09 21.82
N VAL A 271 -23.43 -0.92 21.17
CA VAL A 271 -22.69 -2.01 21.80
C VAL A 271 -21.29 -1.51 22.09
N ASP A 272 -20.74 -1.80 23.27
CA ASP A 272 -19.36 -1.48 23.61
C ASP A 272 -18.37 -2.45 22.92
N LEU A 273 -17.27 -1.93 22.36
CA LEU A 273 -16.26 -2.74 21.66
C LEU A 273 -15.53 -3.67 22.63
N PHE A 274 -15.21 -3.21 23.83
CA PHE A 274 -14.52 -4.03 24.84
C PHE A 274 -15.42 -5.16 25.32
N ASP A 275 -16.73 -4.90 25.48
CA ASP A 275 -17.71 -5.96 25.71
C ASP A 275 -17.70 -7.00 24.58
N TYR A 276 -17.63 -6.57 23.31
CA TYR A 276 -17.54 -7.49 22.19
C TYR A 276 -16.28 -8.36 22.28
N LEU A 277 -15.11 -7.75 22.49
CA LEU A 277 -13.85 -8.47 22.56
C LEU A 277 -13.83 -9.48 23.72
N ASP A 278 -14.34 -9.09 24.89
CA ASP A 278 -14.40 -9.96 26.06
C ASP A 278 -15.42 -11.11 25.93
N MET A 279 -16.32 -11.04 24.94
CA MET A 279 -17.34 -12.07 24.67
C MET A 279 -16.93 -13.06 23.57
N VAL A 280 -15.87 -12.80 22.82
CA VAL A 280 -15.41 -13.68 21.74
C VAL A 280 -14.39 -14.67 22.29
N GLU A 281 -14.68 -15.97 22.11
CA GLU A 281 -13.77 -17.06 22.49
C GLU A 281 -12.42 -16.93 21.77
N GLY A 282 -11.32 -17.01 22.51
CA GLY A 282 -9.96 -16.83 22.00
C GLY A 282 -9.43 -15.40 22.01
N TYR A 283 -10.22 -14.42 22.48
CA TYR A 283 -9.81 -13.01 22.63
C TYR A 283 -9.60 -12.62 24.11
N GLU A 284 -9.40 -13.59 25.00
CA GLU A 284 -9.28 -13.35 26.43
C GLU A 284 -8.12 -12.38 26.75
N GLY A 285 -8.41 -11.33 27.53
CA GLY A 285 -7.44 -10.30 27.91
C GLY A 285 -7.09 -9.29 26.81
N LEU A 286 -7.64 -9.42 25.60
CA LEU A 286 -7.36 -8.49 24.50
C LEU A 286 -7.86 -7.06 24.81
N SER A 287 -9.00 -6.95 25.50
CA SER A 287 -9.54 -5.69 26.02
C SER A 287 -8.53 -4.96 26.91
N ASP A 288 -7.89 -5.69 27.84
CA ASP A 288 -6.88 -5.13 28.75
C ASP A 288 -5.61 -4.73 28.01
N VAL A 289 -5.16 -5.54 27.04
CA VAL A 289 -4.01 -5.21 26.19
C VAL A 289 -4.27 -3.90 25.43
N ILE A 290 -5.44 -3.75 24.81
CA ILE A 290 -5.79 -2.54 24.07
C ILE A 290 -5.86 -1.34 25.01
N LYS A 291 -6.51 -1.47 26.17
CA LYS A 291 -6.57 -0.39 27.17
C LYS A 291 -5.18 0.00 27.67
N GLY A 292 -4.28 -0.98 27.84
CA GLY A 292 -2.87 -0.76 28.17
C GLY A 292 -2.15 0.09 27.12
N ILE A 293 -2.30 -0.24 25.83
CA ILE A 293 -1.72 0.53 24.72
C ILE A 293 -2.29 1.96 24.69
N LEU A 294 -3.60 2.12 24.89
CA LEU A 294 -4.24 3.43 24.88
C LEU A 294 -3.75 4.32 26.04
N ARG A 295 -3.40 3.73 27.19
CA ARG A 295 -2.89 4.44 28.37
C ARG A 295 -1.38 4.69 28.36
N ASP A 296 -0.63 4.13 27.41
CA ASP A 296 0.82 4.31 27.32
C ASP A 296 1.20 5.74 26.89
N GLU A 297 1.41 6.61 27.88
CA GLU A 297 1.80 8.01 27.65
C GLU A 297 3.21 8.16 27.04
N GLY A 298 4.02 7.09 27.04
CA GLY A 298 5.33 7.08 26.39
C GLY A 298 5.26 7.11 24.86
N LEU A 299 4.08 6.87 24.27
CA LEU A 299 3.86 6.85 22.83
C LEU A 299 2.98 8.01 22.34
N PRO A 300 3.28 8.58 21.14
CA PRO A 300 2.38 9.53 20.48
C PRO A 300 0.97 8.96 20.32
N LYS A 301 -0.05 9.82 20.45
CA LYS A 301 -1.45 9.41 20.39
C LYS A 301 -1.75 8.66 19.08
N GLU A 302 -1.32 9.20 17.97
CA GLU A 302 -1.58 8.65 16.64
C GLU A 302 -0.99 7.24 16.49
N LEU A 303 0.18 7.00 17.08
CA LEU A 303 0.85 5.71 17.04
C LEU A 303 0.17 4.69 17.97
N ARG A 304 -0.38 5.12 19.11
CA ARG A 304 -1.24 4.28 19.96
C ARG A 304 -2.50 3.86 19.22
N ALA A 305 -3.22 4.80 18.60
CA ALA A 305 -4.42 4.49 17.82
C ALA A 305 -4.10 3.54 16.66
N ALA A 306 -3.04 3.80 15.89
CA ALA A 306 -2.64 2.94 14.77
C ALA A 306 -2.33 1.50 15.23
N LYS A 307 -1.59 1.33 16.34
CA LYS A 307 -1.32 0.00 16.92
C LYS A 307 -2.60 -0.73 17.33
N VAL A 308 -3.55 -0.03 17.95
CA VAL A 308 -4.83 -0.62 18.34
C VAL A 308 -5.64 -1.03 17.11
N ILE A 309 -5.74 -0.17 16.10
CA ILE A 309 -6.45 -0.49 14.85
C ILE A 309 -5.84 -1.72 14.17
N GLU A 310 -4.52 -1.83 14.16
CA GLU A 310 -3.83 -2.99 13.58
C GLU A 310 -4.16 -4.29 14.31
N ILE A 311 -4.22 -4.27 15.65
CA ILE A 311 -4.67 -5.42 16.44
C ILE A 311 -6.13 -5.76 16.12
N LEU A 312 -6.98 -4.75 15.96
CA LEU A 312 -8.40 -4.93 15.69
C LEU A 312 -8.66 -5.47 14.27
N LYS A 313 -7.82 -5.14 13.27
CA LYS A 313 -7.99 -5.49 11.85
C LYS A 313 -8.37 -6.94 11.59
N ASP A 314 -7.76 -7.86 12.33
CA ASP A 314 -8.05 -9.30 12.20
C ASP A 314 -9.06 -9.84 13.20
N LYS A 315 -9.42 -9.03 14.21
CA LYS A 315 -10.25 -9.46 15.33
C LYS A 315 -11.70 -9.02 15.20
N ILE A 316 -11.96 -7.98 14.41
CA ILE A 316 -13.31 -7.42 14.18
C ILE A 316 -14.05 -8.03 12.99
N LYS A 317 -13.44 -9.01 12.31
CA LYS A 317 -14.10 -9.80 11.26
C LYS A 317 -15.22 -10.61 11.92
N GLY A 318 -16.48 -10.23 11.67
CA GLY A 318 -17.64 -10.91 12.25
C GLY A 318 -18.49 -10.06 13.21
N ILE A 319 -18.23 -8.76 13.31
CA ILE A 319 -19.00 -7.84 14.17
C ILE A 319 -20.49 -7.87 13.82
N ASP A 320 -20.85 -7.89 12.53
CA ASP A 320 -22.25 -7.90 12.10
C ASP A 320 -22.98 -9.15 12.59
N GLU A 321 -22.38 -10.32 12.40
CA GLU A 321 -22.92 -11.60 12.87
C GLU A 321 -23.04 -11.62 14.39
N PHE A 322 -22.07 -11.05 15.11
CA PHE A 322 -22.15 -10.93 16.57
C PHE A 322 -23.32 -10.03 16.99
N VAL A 323 -23.48 -8.89 16.35
CA VAL A 323 -24.53 -7.92 16.70
C VAL A 323 -25.92 -8.49 16.42
N GLU A 324 -26.10 -9.22 15.31
CA GLU A 324 -27.34 -9.94 15.05
C GLU A 324 -27.56 -11.07 16.07
N ALA A 325 -26.52 -11.85 16.38
CA ALA A 325 -26.64 -12.92 17.38
C ALA A 325 -26.95 -12.37 18.79
N ARG A 326 -26.47 -11.16 19.14
CA ARG A 326 -26.82 -10.49 20.40
C ARG A 326 -28.29 -10.03 20.43
N LYS A 327 -28.86 -9.62 19.30
CA LYS A 327 -30.31 -9.34 19.20
C LYS A 327 -31.13 -10.61 19.43
N GLU A 328 -30.72 -11.73 18.82
CA GLU A 328 -31.36 -13.03 19.05
C GLU A 328 -31.22 -13.47 20.51
N LEU A 329 -30.04 -13.28 21.12
CA LEU A 329 -29.82 -13.55 22.54
C LEU A 329 -30.80 -12.75 23.41
N ARG A 330 -31.00 -11.45 23.15
CA ARG A 330 -31.97 -10.64 23.91
C ARG A 330 -33.42 -11.15 23.75
N ARG A 331 -33.79 -11.70 22.59
CA ARG A 331 -35.11 -12.32 22.38
C ARG A 331 -35.27 -13.62 23.15
N LEU A 332 -34.19 -14.42 23.25
CA LEU A 332 -34.19 -15.72 23.92
C LEU A 332 -33.93 -15.62 25.43
N TYR A 333 -33.34 -14.51 25.88
CA TYR A 333 -32.96 -14.29 27.28
C TYR A 333 -34.10 -14.53 28.28
N PRO A 334 -35.35 -14.09 28.07
CA PRO A 334 -36.45 -14.38 29.00
C PRO A 334 -36.66 -15.89 29.22
N PHE A 335 -36.53 -16.70 28.17
CA PHE A 335 -36.70 -18.16 28.26
C PHE A 335 -35.54 -18.81 29.00
N TRP A 336 -34.31 -18.38 28.71
CA TRP A 336 -33.12 -18.89 29.38
C TRP A 336 -33.03 -18.45 30.84
N LYS A 337 -33.48 -17.23 31.16
CA LYS A 337 -33.64 -16.74 32.54
C LYS A 337 -34.60 -17.65 33.31
N SER A 338 -35.77 -17.94 32.76
CA SER A 338 -36.71 -18.87 33.40
C SER A 338 -36.10 -20.25 33.62
N TYR A 339 -35.39 -20.78 32.62
CA TYR A 339 -34.69 -22.06 32.72
C TYR A 339 -33.62 -22.06 33.82
N ILE A 340 -32.74 -21.05 33.88
CA ILE A 340 -31.71 -20.94 34.92
C ILE A 340 -32.36 -20.85 36.31
N MET A 341 -33.43 -20.06 36.45
CA MET A 341 -34.14 -19.94 37.72
C MET A 341 -34.83 -21.23 38.17
N GLU A 342 -35.24 -22.07 37.21
CA GLU A 342 -35.78 -23.40 37.48
C GLU A 342 -34.68 -24.39 37.87
N GLU A 343 -33.55 -24.40 37.14
CA GLU A 343 -32.36 -25.20 37.49
C GLU A 343 -31.84 -24.84 38.88
N LEU A 344 -31.77 -23.54 39.22
CA LEU A 344 -31.40 -23.09 40.55
C LEU A 344 -32.37 -23.64 41.60
N ARG A 345 -33.68 -23.64 41.37
CA ARG A 345 -34.63 -24.24 42.34
C ARG A 345 -34.46 -25.75 42.48
N ASN A 346 -34.19 -26.44 41.37
CA ASN A 346 -34.12 -27.90 41.34
C ASN A 346 -32.81 -28.47 41.89
N LYS A 347 -31.69 -27.77 41.69
CA LYS A 347 -30.33 -28.22 42.06
C LYS A 347 -29.84 -27.65 43.40
N GLY A 348 -30.71 -27.09 44.22
CA GLY A 348 -30.34 -26.59 45.54
C GLY A 348 -29.67 -25.21 45.51
N TYR A 349 -30.15 -24.33 44.63
CA TYR A 349 -29.84 -22.91 44.52
C TYR A 349 -28.41 -22.57 44.03
N ALA A 350 -27.63 -23.56 43.59
CA ALA A 350 -26.36 -23.36 42.88
C ALA A 350 -26.29 -24.24 41.62
N VAL A 351 -25.84 -23.66 40.51
CA VAL A 351 -25.73 -24.34 39.22
C VAL A 351 -24.43 -23.96 38.55
N LYS A 352 -23.65 -24.95 38.10
CA LYS A 352 -22.47 -24.68 37.29
C LYS A 352 -22.89 -24.21 35.89
N VAL A 353 -22.29 -23.14 35.40
CA VAL A 353 -22.62 -22.56 34.07
C VAL A 353 -22.48 -23.60 32.96
N ASP A 354 -21.49 -24.48 33.04
CA ASP A 354 -21.28 -25.55 32.05
C ASP A 354 -22.40 -26.61 32.02
N GLU A 355 -23.21 -26.72 33.07
CA GLU A 355 -24.34 -27.65 33.17
C GLU A 355 -25.64 -27.08 32.58
N LEU A 356 -25.64 -25.83 32.11
CA LEU A 356 -26.81 -25.21 31.47
C LEU A 356 -26.98 -25.71 30.03
N GLU A 357 -27.34 -26.98 29.88
CA GLU A 357 -27.36 -27.68 28.59
C GLU A 357 -28.29 -27.06 27.55
N LYS A 358 -29.43 -26.49 27.98
CA LYS A 358 -30.39 -25.81 27.09
C LYS A 358 -29.90 -24.46 26.54
N ILE A 359 -28.77 -23.97 27.06
CA ILE A 359 -28.14 -22.74 26.60
C ILE A 359 -26.90 -23.11 25.77
N PRO A 360 -26.76 -22.60 24.53
CA PRO A 360 -25.57 -22.85 23.72
C PRO A 360 -24.29 -22.44 24.47
N LYS A 361 -23.24 -23.26 24.41
CA LYS A 361 -21.99 -23.08 25.19
C LYS A 361 -21.47 -21.64 25.18
N ARG A 362 -21.36 -21.03 23.98
CA ARG A 362 -20.87 -19.65 23.78
C ARG A 362 -21.67 -18.57 24.53
N TRP A 363 -22.90 -18.84 24.93
CA TRP A 363 -23.79 -17.85 25.57
C TRP A 363 -23.98 -18.03 27.07
N ARG A 364 -23.56 -19.17 27.63
CA ARG A 364 -23.86 -19.54 29.02
C ARG A 364 -23.31 -18.52 30.01
N TYR A 365 -22.05 -18.14 29.84
CA TYR A 365 -21.37 -17.15 30.67
C TYR A 365 -21.98 -15.75 30.53
N VAL A 366 -22.35 -15.35 29.30
CA VAL A 366 -22.99 -14.05 29.03
C VAL A 366 -24.34 -13.95 29.73
N ILE A 367 -25.18 -14.99 29.62
CA ILE A 367 -26.51 -15.00 30.22
C ILE A 367 -26.40 -15.06 31.75
N ALA A 368 -25.44 -15.83 32.28
CA ALA A 368 -25.15 -15.87 33.72
C ALA A 368 -24.78 -14.48 34.28
N ARG A 369 -23.91 -13.76 33.57
CA ARG A 369 -23.49 -12.39 33.93
C ARG A 369 -24.69 -11.43 33.87
N MET A 370 -25.43 -11.42 32.76
CA MET A 370 -26.64 -10.59 32.61
C MET A 370 -27.66 -10.85 33.72
N LEU A 371 -27.84 -12.11 34.10
CA LEU A 371 -28.78 -12.50 35.16
C LEU A 371 -28.34 -12.01 36.54
N SER A 372 -27.04 -12.03 36.83
CA SER A 372 -26.47 -11.53 38.10
C SER A 372 -26.43 -10.00 38.19
N GLU A 373 -26.30 -9.32 37.04
CA GLU A 373 -26.42 -7.86 36.94
C GLU A 373 -27.89 -7.41 37.12
N GLU A 374 -28.85 -8.17 36.59
CA GLU A 374 -30.28 -7.85 36.67
C GLU A 374 -30.93 -8.22 38.02
N ASN A 375 -30.49 -9.32 38.66
CA ASN A 375 -31.03 -9.78 39.95
C ASN A 375 -29.98 -9.69 41.05
N GLU A 376 -30.26 -8.88 42.06
CA GLU A 376 -29.40 -8.72 43.25
C GLU A 376 -29.22 -10.04 44.02
N ASP A 377 -30.23 -10.90 43.99
CA ASP A 377 -30.26 -12.22 44.62
C ASP A 377 -29.41 -13.28 43.91
N ILE A 378 -28.79 -12.97 42.77
CA ILE A 378 -28.04 -13.93 41.96
C ILE A 378 -26.59 -13.48 41.86
N ILE A 379 -25.69 -14.37 42.22
CA ILE A 379 -24.25 -14.18 42.16
C ILE A 379 -23.69 -15.07 41.07
N PHE A 380 -22.90 -14.48 40.17
CA PHE A 380 -22.14 -15.21 39.17
C PHE A 380 -20.64 -15.10 39.49
N GLU A 381 -20.03 -16.20 39.94
CA GLU A 381 -18.61 -16.23 40.32
C GLU A 381 -18.00 -17.61 40.04
N ASN A 382 -16.76 -17.65 39.54
CA ASN A 382 -15.99 -18.88 39.27
C ASN A 382 -16.72 -19.93 38.41
N GLY A 383 -17.55 -19.50 37.45
CA GLY A 383 -18.31 -20.40 36.58
C GLY A 383 -19.55 -21.02 37.25
N PHE A 384 -20.00 -20.49 38.39
CA PHE A 384 -21.24 -20.89 39.05
C PHE A 384 -22.24 -19.74 39.11
N ILE A 385 -23.52 -20.07 38.93
CA ILE A 385 -24.65 -19.21 39.25
C ILE A 385 -25.19 -19.68 40.59
N VAL A 386 -25.24 -18.78 41.57
CA VAL A 386 -25.70 -19.08 42.92
C VAL A 386 -26.80 -18.10 43.29
N HIS A 387 -27.94 -18.61 43.71
CA HIS A 387 -28.99 -17.80 44.30
C HIS A 387 -28.66 -17.57 45.79
N SER A 388 -28.93 -16.37 46.29
CA SER A 388 -28.77 -15.94 47.68
C SER A 388 -29.33 -16.93 48.72
N ARG A 389 -30.33 -17.75 48.35
CA ARG A 389 -30.93 -18.79 49.19
C ARG A 389 -30.09 -20.08 49.32
N ALA A 390 -29.08 -20.28 48.46
CA ALA A 390 -28.16 -21.42 48.50
C ALA A 390 -27.06 -21.28 49.54
N TYR A 391 -26.82 -20.04 49.99
CA TYR A 391 -25.80 -19.76 50.97
C TYR A 391 -26.21 -20.36 52.31
N SER A 392 -25.83 -21.62 52.54
CA SER A 392 -25.80 -22.19 53.87
C SER A 392 -24.96 -21.29 54.77
N ASP A 393 -25.32 -21.16 56.05
CA ASP A 393 -24.59 -20.39 57.07
C ASP A 393 -23.07 -20.60 57.00
N GLU A 394 -22.62 -21.80 56.62
CA GLU A 394 -21.21 -22.17 56.50
C GLU A 394 -20.47 -21.51 55.32
N ILE A 395 -21.14 -21.28 54.18
CA ILE A 395 -20.54 -20.59 53.02
C ILE A 395 -20.46 -19.09 53.30
N LEU A 396 -21.50 -18.50 53.92
CA LEU A 396 -21.44 -17.11 54.37
C LEU A 396 -20.32 -16.91 55.38
N ARG A 397 -20.18 -17.83 56.33
CA ARG A 397 -19.11 -17.76 57.33
C ARG A 397 -17.72 -17.83 56.71
N LYS A 398 -17.50 -18.72 55.73
CA LYS A 398 -16.22 -18.80 54.99
C LYS A 398 -15.92 -17.54 54.18
N GLU A 399 -16.93 -16.98 53.51
CA GLU A 399 -16.72 -15.75 52.74
C GLU A 399 -16.50 -14.54 53.65
N MET A 400 -17.16 -14.49 54.82
CA MET A 400 -16.91 -13.49 55.85
C MET A 400 -15.51 -13.63 56.47
N GLU A 401 -15.04 -14.86 56.73
CA GLU A 401 -13.66 -15.12 57.15
C GLU A 401 -12.67 -14.62 56.09
N ARG A 402 -12.92 -14.89 54.80
CA ARG A 402 -12.08 -14.42 53.69
C ARG A 402 -12.07 -12.89 53.55
N ILE A 403 -13.23 -12.25 53.68
CA ILE A 403 -13.34 -10.78 53.68
C ILE A 403 -12.53 -10.18 54.85
N LYS A 404 -12.58 -10.79 56.04
CA LYS A 404 -11.78 -10.35 57.19
C LYS A 404 -10.28 -10.45 56.91
N GLU A 405 -9.82 -11.56 56.36
CA GLU A 405 -8.41 -11.73 55.97
C GLU A 405 -7.96 -10.67 54.95
N GLU A 406 -8.79 -10.39 53.93
CA GLU A 406 -8.49 -9.37 52.93
C GLU A 406 -8.45 -7.95 53.54
N LEU A 407 -9.37 -7.63 54.45
CA LEU A 407 -9.38 -6.34 55.15
C LEU A 407 -8.16 -6.17 56.05
N GLU A 408 -7.67 -7.23 56.71
CA GLU A 408 -6.42 -7.19 57.47
C GLU A 408 -5.21 -6.87 56.59
N ILE A 409 -5.12 -7.50 55.41
CA ILE A 409 -4.06 -7.22 54.43
C ILE A 409 -4.14 -5.76 53.97
N ILE A 410 -5.33 -5.29 53.58
CA ILE A 410 -5.57 -3.91 53.14
C ILE A 410 -5.20 -2.93 54.25
N ARG A 411 -5.59 -3.19 55.50
CA ARG A 411 -5.25 -2.36 56.66
C ARG A 411 -3.74 -2.32 56.91
N GLY A 412 -3.03 -3.43 56.71
CA GLY A 412 -1.57 -3.49 56.74
C GLY A 412 -0.93 -2.59 55.67
N ILE A 413 -1.46 -2.60 54.46
CA ILE A 413 -0.99 -1.73 53.36
C ILE A 413 -1.30 -0.26 53.66
N LEU A 414 -2.52 0.07 54.11
CA LEU A 414 -2.90 1.44 54.48
C LEU A 414 -2.04 2.00 55.60
N SER A 415 -1.69 1.20 56.62
CA SER A 415 -0.76 1.62 57.67
C SER A 415 0.65 1.90 57.12
N GLY A 416 1.10 1.14 56.11
CA GLY A 416 2.33 1.42 55.38
C GLY A 416 2.26 2.76 54.64
N LEU A 417 1.16 3.02 53.93
CA LEU A 417 0.92 4.27 53.19
C LEU A 417 0.78 5.48 54.11
N GLU A 418 0.14 5.32 55.28
CA GLU A 418 0.02 6.38 56.30
C GLU A 418 1.40 6.79 56.84
N LYS A 419 2.29 5.82 57.10
CA LYS A 419 3.69 6.07 57.50
C LYS A 419 4.49 6.79 56.42
N LEU A 420 4.08 6.68 55.16
CA LEU A 420 4.65 7.40 54.01
C LEU A 420 4.01 8.78 53.78
N GLY A 421 3.09 9.21 54.66
CA GLY A 421 2.44 10.52 54.62
C GLY A 421 1.21 10.60 53.72
N VAL A 422 0.68 9.48 53.23
CA VAL A 422 -0.57 9.44 52.46
C VAL A 422 -1.76 9.54 53.40
N ASN A 423 -2.70 10.46 53.11
CA ASN A 423 -3.94 10.53 53.88
C ASN A 423 -4.85 9.32 53.57
N VAL A 424 -5.05 8.47 54.57
CA VAL A 424 -5.84 7.24 54.48
C VAL A 424 -7.07 7.26 55.41
N SER A 425 -7.38 8.37 56.09
CA SER A 425 -8.41 8.43 57.14
C SER A 425 -9.78 7.94 56.66
N ASP A 426 -10.16 8.36 55.46
CA ASP A 426 -11.47 8.05 54.88
C ASP A 426 -11.55 6.57 54.50
N LYS A 427 -10.43 5.98 54.09
CA LYS A 427 -10.34 4.55 53.72
C LYS A 427 -10.32 3.64 54.94
N ILE A 428 -9.71 4.09 56.04
CA ILE A 428 -9.81 3.41 57.34
C ILE A 428 -11.26 3.44 57.85
N SER A 429 -11.96 4.55 57.66
CA SER A 429 -13.38 4.69 58.01
C SER A 429 -14.27 3.75 57.17
N GLU A 430 -14.03 3.66 55.86
CA GLU A 430 -14.72 2.71 54.97
C GLU A 430 -14.52 1.25 55.41
N ILE A 431 -13.29 0.86 55.77
CA ILE A 431 -13.00 -0.47 56.33
C ILE A 431 -13.79 -0.70 57.62
N GLY A 432 -13.81 0.28 58.53
CA GLY A 432 -14.57 0.19 59.78
C GLY A 432 -16.07 0.00 59.55
N GLN A 433 -16.64 0.65 58.54
CA GLN A 433 -18.05 0.45 58.17
C GLN A 433 -18.32 -0.95 57.61
N ILE A 434 -17.39 -1.51 56.83
CA ILE A 434 -17.50 -2.88 56.31
C ILE A 434 -17.41 -3.89 57.45
N GLU A 435 -16.45 -3.73 58.37
CA GLU A 435 -16.29 -4.59 59.54
C GLU A 435 -17.53 -4.56 60.44
N LEU A 436 -18.09 -3.38 60.70
CA LEU A 436 -19.27 -3.22 61.54
C LEU A 436 -20.49 -3.93 60.92
N LYS A 437 -20.69 -3.82 59.61
CA LYS A 437 -21.72 -4.58 58.88
C LYS A 437 -21.46 -6.09 58.94
N MET A 438 -20.21 -6.53 58.82
CA MET A 438 -19.85 -7.95 58.95
C MET A 438 -20.11 -8.48 60.36
N GLU A 439 -19.89 -7.69 61.41
CA GLU A 439 -20.21 -8.06 62.80
C GLU A 439 -21.72 -8.15 63.02
N GLU A 440 -22.50 -7.21 62.49
CA GLU A 440 -23.97 -7.24 62.52
C GLU A 440 -24.53 -8.50 61.85
N ILE A 441 -23.97 -8.90 60.70
CA ILE A 441 -24.33 -10.13 60.00
C ILE A 441 -23.94 -11.37 60.82
N SER A 442 -22.78 -11.34 61.49
CA SER A 442 -22.30 -12.46 62.33
C SER A 442 -23.15 -12.67 63.59
N ALA A 443 -23.80 -11.61 64.08
CA ALA A 443 -24.63 -11.63 65.29
C ALA A 443 -26.11 -11.98 65.01
N GLY A 444 -26.57 -11.93 63.75
CA GLY A 444 -27.94 -12.21 63.32
C GLY A 444 -28.12 -13.58 62.66
N LYS A 445 -29.38 -14.00 62.43
CA LYS A 445 -29.67 -15.10 61.50
C LYS A 445 -29.45 -14.59 60.06
N PRO A 446 -28.79 -15.35 59.18
CA PRO A 446 -28.55 -14.91 57.81
C PRO A 446 -29.88 -14.81 57.06
N GLU A 447 -30.26 -13.57 56.73
CA GLU A 447 -31.40 -13.24 55.89
C GLU A 447 -30.91 -12.80 54.51
N VAL A 448 -31.82 -12.66 53.55
CA VAL A 448 -31.51 -12.15 52.18
C VAL A 448 -30.74 -10.82 52.22
N LYS A 449 -30.94 -10.01 53.27
CA LYS A 449 -30.23 -8.76 53.53
C LYS A 449 -28.71 -8.96 53.72
N SER A 450 -28.30 -10.05 54.35
CA SER A 450 -26.89 -10.37 54.63
C SER A 450 -26.07 -10.63 53.35
N VAL A 451 -26.70 -11.17 52.30
CA VAL A 451 -26.01 -11.43 51.01
C VAL A 451 -25.79 -10.14 50.22
N ALA A 452 -26.78 -9.25 50.20
CA ALA A 452 -26.64 -7.93 49.58
C ALA A 452 -25.55 -7.09 50.28
N GLU A 453 -25.48 -7.17 51.61
CA GLU A 453 -24.46 -6.50 52.41
C GLU A 453 -23.06 -7.09 52.18
N ILE A 454 -22.92 -8.42 52.00
CA ILE A 454 -21.66 -9.06 51.58
C ILE A 454 -21.24 -8.64 50.17
N LYS A 455 -22.18 -8.58 49.21
CA LYS A 455 -21.89 -8.11 47.84
C LYS A 455 -21.46 -6.65 47.83
N GLN A 456 -22.10 -5.81 48.64
CA GLN A 456 -21.70 -4.42 48.84
C GLN A 456 -20.30 -4.32 49.47
N ALA A 457 -20.01 -5.12 50.49
CA ALA A 457 -18.69 -5.19 51.12
C ALA A 457 -17.60 -5.59 50.11
N ARG A 458 -17.85 -6.62 49.28
CA ARG A 458 -16.91 -7.08 48.25
C ARG A 458 -16.64 -6.00 47.20
N LYS A 459 -17.67 -5.28 46.77
CA LYS A 459 -17.54 -4.14 45.86
C LYS A 459 -16.63 -3.05 46.46
N LEU A 460 -16.88 -2.67 47.71
CA LEU A 460 -16.08 -1.67 48.42
C LEU A 460 -14.61 -2.13 48.61
N ILE A 461 -14.38 -3.42 48.88
CA ILE A 461 -13.02 -3.99 48.97
C ILE A 461 -12.27 -3.89 47.64
N ASN A 462 -12.94 -4.14 46.52
CA ASN A 462 -12.32 -3.99 45.21
C ASN A 462 -12.03 -2.53 44.89
N GLU A 463 -12.94 -1.61 45.20
CA GLU A 463 -12.70 -0.15 45.07
C GLU A 463 -11.52 0.31 45.94
N LEU A 464 -11.36 -0.25 47.14
CA LEU A 464 -10.21 -0.01 48.02
C LEU A 464 -8.91 -0.54 47.41
N LYS A 465 -8.91 -1.75 46.83
CA LYS A 465 -7.75 -2.33 46.15
C LYS A 465 -7.32 -1.49 44.95
N ASP A 466 -8.26 -1.06 44.12
CA ASP A 466 -7.99 -0.21 42.96
C ASP A 466 -7.41 1.15 43.40
N TRP A 467 -7.96 1.73 44.47
CA TRP A 467 -7.41 2.95 45.06
C TRP A 467 -5.98 2.73 45.58
N ILE A 468 -5.71 1.64 46.29
CA ILE A 468 -4.36 1.30 46.77
C ILE A 468 -3.40 1.19 45.59
N ILE A 469 -3.76 0.44 44.54
CA ILE A 469 -2.94 0.28 43.34
C ILE A 469 -2.64 1.66 42.72
N SER A 470 -3.63 2.55 42.68
CA SER A 470 -3.44 3.92 42.16
C SER A 470 -2.40 4.75 42.94
N LYS A 471 -2.16 4.44 44.22
CA LYS A 471 -1.14 5.12 45.05
C LYS A 471 0.27 4.58 44.90
N PHE A 472 0.41 3.37 44.35
CA PHE A 472 1.71 2.80 44.01
C PHE A 472 2.10 3.02 42.54
N ALA A 473 1.14 3.46 41.71
CA ALA A 473 1.37 3.82 40.32
C ALA A 473 1.71 5.32 40.11
N SER A 474 1.62 6.13 41.17
CA SER A 474 2.04 7.54 41.24
C SER A 474 3.35 7.67 42.01
#